data_AF-A0A660N0A6-F1
#
_entry.id   AF-A0A660N0A6-F1
#
_cell.length_a   1.000
_cell.length_b   1.000
_cell.length_c   1.000
_cell.angle_alpha   90.00
_cell.angle_beta   90.00
_cell.angle_gamma   90.00
#
_symmetry.space_group_name_H-M   'P 1'
#
loop_
_entity.id
_entity.type
_entity.pdbx_description
1 polymer ?
#
loop_
_entity_poly.entity_id
_entity_poly.type
_entity_poly.pdbx_seq_one_letter_code
_entity_poly.pdbx_strand_id
1 'polypeptide(L)'
;MQLNIDRLIAYFGGVNALAEALKQQDPQNAASTAAIYKWRTRGSLPLAQLQKLTALAEAQGRPLDLNAFMQQQTTLEKNTMTTSQNNRVIIFDTTMRDGEQSPGASMT
;
A
#
# COMPACT_ATOMS: atom_id res chain seq x y z
N MET A 1 -1.44 6.75 -7.28
CA MET A 1 -0.76 5.76 -6.42
C MET A 1 -0.56 4.49 -7.23
N GLN A 2 0.67 4.18 -7.63
CA GLN A 2 0.97 3.02 -8.49
C GLN A 2 1.74 1.97 -7.69
N LEU A 3 1.36 0.70 -7.79
CA LEU A 3 2.04 -0.35 -7.05
C LEU A 3 3.43 -0.62 -7.65
N ASN A 4 4.45 -0.66 -6.80
CA ASN A 4 5.81 -1.02 -7.19
C ASN A 4 5.93 -2.53 -7.29
N ILE A 5 5.60 -3.06 -8.48
CA ILE A 5 5.63 -4.49 -8.77
C ILE A 5 7.04 -5.07 -8.64
N ASP A 6 8.07 -4.28 -9.00
CA ASP A 6 9.46 -4.72 -8.93
C ASP A 6 9.90 -4.99 -7.49
N ARG A 7 9.58 -4.04 -6.58
CA ARG A 7 9.82 -4.20 -5.15
C ARG A 7 9.03 -5.36 -4.55
N LEU A 8 7.79 -5.55 -4.99
CA LEU A 8 6.96 -6.68 -4.57
C LEU A 8 7.56 -8.02 -5.02
N ILE A 9 8.01 -8.12 -6.27
CA ILE A 9 8.68 -9.33 -6.78
C ILE A 9 9.96 -9.62 -5.99
N ALA A 10 10.77 -8.59 -5.71
CA ALA A 10 12.00 -8.73 -4.94
C ALA A 10 11.73 -9.20 -3.50
N TYR A 11 10.65 -8.75 -2.88
CA TYR A 11 10.24 -9.16 -1.54
C TYR A 11 10.02 -10.68 -1.43
N PHE A 12 9.44 -11.30 -2.47
CA PHE A 12 9.22 -12.74 -2.54
C PHE A 12 10.43 -13.52 -3.09
N GLY A 13 11.58 -12.88 -3.29
CA GLY A 13 12.80 -13.55 -3.79
C GLY A 13 12.87 -13.68 -5.31
N GLY A 14 12.05 -12.94 -6.06
CA GLY A 14 12.07 -12.91 -7.52
C GLY A 14 10.87 -13.60 -8.18
N VAL A 15 10.84 -13.54 -9.52
CA VAL A 15 9.68 -13.99 -10.32
C VAL A 15 9.42 -15.50 -10.16
N ASN A 16 10.47 -16.31 -10.15
CA ASN A 16 10.34 -17.78 -10.03
C ASN A 16 9.85 -18.17 -8.63
N ALA A 17 10.50 -17.66 -7.58
CA ALA A 17 10.13 -17.92 -6.19
C ALA A 17 8.68 -17.50 -5.91
N LEU A 18 8.26 -16.34 -6.44
CA LEU A 18 6.89 -15.88 -6.32
C LEU A 18 5.87 -16.80 -7.03
N ALA A 19 6.18 -17.22 -8.27
CA ALA A 19 5.31 -18.14 -9.01
C ALA A 19 5.16 -19.49 -8.31
N GLU A 20 6.26 -20.03 -7.79
CA GLU A 20 6.26 -21.29 -7.04
C GLU A 20 5.47 -21.17 -5.74
N ALA A 21 5.67 -20.09 -4.98
CA ALA A 21 4.95 -19.86 -3.73
C ALA A 21 3.43 -19.72 -3.95
N LEU A 22 3.01 -19.00 -5.01
CA LEU A 22 1.60 -18.91 -5.40
C LEU A 22 1.03 -20.27 -5.82
N LYS A 23 1.84 -21.10 -6.50
CA LYS A 23 1.45 -22.46 -6.91
C LYS A 23 1.31 -23.42 -5.74
N GLN A 24 2.15 -23.28 -4.72
CA GLN A 24 2.05 -24.08 -3.50
C GLN A 24 0.79 -23.76 -2.69
N GLN A 25 0.41 -22.47 -2.63
CA GLN A 25 -0.78 -22.05 -1.91
C GLN A 25 -2.07 -22.38 -2.67
N ASP A 26 -2.12 -22.11 -3.98
CA ASP A 26 -3.34 -22.28 -4.79
C ASP A 26 -3.00 -22.79 -6.20
N PRO A 27 -2.80 -24.11 -6.38
CA PRO A 27 -2.31 -24.67 -7.64
C PRO A 27 -3.27 -24.48 -8.83
N GLN A 28 -4.56 -24.27 -8.58
CA GLN A 28 -5.58 -24.13 -9.63
C GLN A 28 -5.63 -22.72 -10.24
N ASN A 29 -5.34 -21.67 -9.46
CA ASN A 29 -5.37 -20.28 -9.93
C ASN A 29 -4.07 -19.52 -9.62
N ALA A 30 -2.96 -20.26 -9.59
CA ALA A 30 -1.62 -19.71 -9.44
C ALA A 30 -1.24 -18.87 -10.66
N ALA A 31 -0.57 -17.73 -10.41
CA ALA A 31 -0.01 -16.95 -11.49
C ALA A 31 1.29 -17.56 -12.00
N SER A 32 1.36 -17.79 -13.31
CA SER A 32 2.60 -18.21 -13.97
C SER A 32 3.65 -17.09 -13.96
N THR A 33 4.92 -17.44 -14.10
CA THR A 33 6.03 -16.49 -14.27
C THR A 33 5.75 -15.47 -15.39
N ALA A 34 5.18 -15.92 -16.51
CA ALA A 34 4.76 -15.04 -17.61
C ALA A 34 3.69 -14.02 -17.21
N ALA A 35 2.76 -14.38 -16.32
CA ALA A 35 1.75 -13.45 -15.80
C ALA A 35 2.40 -12.39 -14.90
N ILE A 36 3.34 -12.80 -14.05
CA ILE A 36 4.11 -11.89 -13.18
C ILE A 36 4.93 -10.90 -14.01
N TYR A 37 5.57 -11.34 -15.09
CA TYR A 37 6.24 -10.43 -16.04
C TYR A 37 5.26 -9.43 -16.65
N LYS A 38 4.06 -9.85 -17.06
CA LYS A 38 3.02 -8.95 -17.57
C LYS A 38 2.58 -7.92 -16.53
N TRP A 39 2.46 -8.31 -15.26
CA TRP A 39 2.12 -7.37 -14.18
C TRP A 39 3.19 -6.32 -13.99
N ARG A 40 4.48 -6.72 -14.04
CA ARG A 40 5.62 -5.82 -13.98
C ARG A 40 5.58 -4.80 -15.12
N THR A 41 5.35 -5.26 -16.35
CA THR A 41 5.24 -4.37 -17.53
C THR A 41 4.05 -3.41 -17.41
N ARG A 42 2.91 -3.87 -16.88
CA ARG A 42 1.70 -3.05 -16.72
C ARG A 42 1.70 -2.17 -15.46
N GLY A 43 2.63 -2.40 -14.54
CA GLY A 43 2.68 -1.74 -13.23
C GLY A 43 1.43 -1.98 -12.37
N SER A 44 0.69 -3.06 -12.64
CA SER A 44 -0.56 -3.40 -11.97
C SER A 44 -0.80 -4.91 -12.03
N LEU A 45 -1.56 -5.43 -11.06
CA LEU A 45 -1.97 -6.84 -11.02
C LEU A 45 -3.44 -6.97 -10.59
N PRO A 46 -4.10 -8.10 -10.88
CA PRO A 46 -5.49 -8.33 -10.49
C PRO A 46 -5.67 -8.32 -8.96
N LEU A 47 -6.77 -7.75 -8.46
CA LEU A 47 -7.05 -7.69 -7.02
C LEU A 47 -7.04 -9.07 -6.36
N ALA A 48 -7.61 -10.08 -7.02
CA ALA A 48 -7.60 -11.45 -6.51
C ALA A 48 -6.18 -12.00 -6.30
N GLN A 49 -5.23 -11.59 -7.14
CA GLN A 49 -3.81 -11.97 -6.99
C GLN A 49 -3.16 -11.18 -5.86
N LEU A 50 -3.54 -9.92 -5.65
CA LEU A 50 -3.08 -9.12 -4.51
C LEU A 50 -3.47 -9.75 -3.17
N GLN A 51 -4.73 -10.18 -3.04
CA GLN A 51 -5.21 -10.84 -1.83
C GLN A 51 -4.46 -12.13 -1.53
N LYS A 52 -4.13 -12.92 -2.57
CA LYS A 52 -3.29 -14.12 -2.42
C LYS A 52 -1.89 -13.79 -1.94
N LEU A 53 -1.27 -12.75 -2.49
CA LEU A 53 0.05 -12.31 -2.06
C LEU A 53 0.07 -11.88 -0.59
N THR A 54 -0.98 -11.18 -0.12
CA THR A 54 -1.11 -10.83 1.29
C THR A 54 -1.21 -12.08 2.17
N ALA A 55 -2.11 -13.01 1.82
CA ALA A 55 -2.28 -14.26 2.56
C ALA A 55 -1.01 -15.12 2.58
N LEU A 56 -0.28 -15.16 1.46
CA LEU A 56 1.00 -15.85 1.35
C LEU A 56 2.06 -15.25 2.28
N ALA A 57 2.13 -13.92 2.34
CA ALA A 57 3.10 -13.20 3.16
C ALA A 57 2.79 -13.40 4.66
N GLU A 58 1.50 -13.34 5.04
CA GLU A 58 1.03 -13.66 6.39
C GLU A 58 1.38 -15.11 6.80
N ALA A 59 1.18 -16.07 5.89
CA ALA A 59 1.55 -17.47 6.13
C ALA A 59 3.06 -17.67 6.32
N GLN A 60 3.89 -16.79 5.73
CA GLN A 60 5.35 -16.79 5.93
C GLN A 60 5.80 -16.00 7.17
N GLY A 61 4.87 -15.47 7.97
CA GLY A 61 5.18 -14.65 9.13
C GLY A 61 5.78 -13.28 8.78
N ARG A 62 5.65 -12.85 7.52
CA ARG A 62 6.11 -11.55 7.03
C ARG A 62 4.92 -10.85 6.40
N PRO A 63 4.12 -10.09 7.17
CA PRO A 63 2.94 -9.45 6.61
C PRO A 63 3.31 -8.44 5.52
N LEU A 64 2.47 -8.39 4.47
CA LEU A 64 2.66 -7.49 3.34
C LEU A 64 2.02 -6.13 3.63
N ASP A 65 2.85 -5.11 3.91
CA ASP A 65 2.35 -3.74 4.05
C ASP A 65 2.21 -3.07 2.67
N LEU A 66 0.97 -2.92 2.18
CA LEU A 66 0.70 -2.37 0.85
C LEU A 66 1.23 -0.93 0.68
N ASN A 67 1.23 -0.13 1.75
CA ASN A 67 1.74 1.24 1.70
C ASN A 67 3.24 1.27 1.40
N ALA A 68 4.02 0.32 1.92
CA ALA A 68 5.44 0.17 1.62
C ALA A 68 5.73 -0.14 0.13
N PHE A 69 4.77 -0.68 -0.60
CA PHE A 69 4.89 -0.98 -2.03
C PHE A 69 4.19 0.03 -2.92
N MET A 70 3.37 0.94 -2.38
CA MET A 70 2.83 2.05 -3.14
C MET A 70 3.99 2.98 -3.52
N GLN A 71 4.20 3.21 -4.82
CA GLN A 71 5.02 4.32 -5.27
C GLN A 71 4.31 5.60 -4.83
N GLN A 72 4.80 6.19 -3.74
CA GLN A 72 4.60 7.61 -3.50
C GLN A 72 5.20 8.31 -4.72
N GLN A 73 4.38 9.08 -5.46
CA GLN A 73 4.93 9.97 -6.47
C GLN A 73 5.86 10.95 -5.74
N THR A 74 7.16 10.67 -5.72
CA THR A 74 8.20 11.66 -5.50
C THR A 74 8.36 12.47 -6.80
N THR A 75 7.26 12.99 -7.33
CA THR A 75 7.33 14.21 -8.13
C THR A 75 7.26 15.37 -7.15
N LEU A 76 8.26 15.47 -6.28
CA LEU A 76 8.74 16.80 -5.91
C LEU A 76 9.87 17.08 -6.87
N GLU A 77 9.62 18.13 -7.63
CA GLU A 77 10.51 18.77 -8.56
C GLU A 77 11.94 18.83 -8.03
N LYS A 78 12.87 18.68 -8.97
CA LYS A 78 14.30 18.91 -8.79
C LYS A 78 14.51 20.30 -8.17
N ASN A 79 14.61 20.38 -6.85
CA ASN A 79 15.27 21.49 -6.20
C ASN A 79 16.13 20.94 -5.06
N THR A 80 17.43 21.02 -5.30
CA THR A 80 18.49 20.90 -4.31
C THR A 80 18.14 21.74 -3.08
N MET A 81 17.87 21.12 -1.93
CA MET A 81 18.32 21.67 -0.65
C MET A 81 18.25 20.61 0.45
N THR A 82 19.37 20.55 1.14
CA THR A 82 19.71 19.76 2.31
C THR A 82 18.76 19.97 3.48
N THR A 83 18.67 18.95 4.35
CA THR A 83 18.45 19.07 5.80
C THR A 83 17.04 18.83 6.34
N SER A 84 17.00 17.81 7.23
CA SER A 84 16.14 17.67 8.41
C SER A 84 14.79 16.97 8.28
N GLN A 85 14.84 15.65 8.49
CA GLN A 85 14.06 14.92 9.50
C GLN A 85 13.06 15.78 10.31
N ASN A 86 11.81 15.96 9.86
CA ASN A 86 10.71 16.43 10.72
C ASN A 86 9.34 16.03 10.11
N ASN A 87 9.08 14.73 9.98
CA ASN A 87 7.71 14.23 9.83
C ASN A 87 6.99 14.32 11.18
N ARG A 88 6.63 15.54 11.61
CA ARG A 88 5.68 15.76 12.72
C ARG A 88 4.29 15.97 12.14
N VAL A 89 3.36 15.11 12.52
CA VAL A 89 1.93 15.26 12.25
C VAL A 89 1.33 15.97 13.45
N ILE A 90 0.73 17.15 13.24
CA ILE A 90 -0.03 17.86 14.28
C ILE A 90 -1.51 17.53 14.04
N ILE A 91 -2.14 16.89 15.03
CA ILE A 91 -3.57 16.53 15.02
C ILE A 91 -4.28 17.39 16.06
N PHE A 92 -5.34 18.08 15.65
CA PHE A 92 -6.28 18.70 16.58
C PHE A 92 -7.45 17.73 16.80
N ASP A 93 -7.68 17.34 18.04
CA ASP A 93 -8.87 16.59 18.44
C ASP A 93 -10.06 17.56 18.48
N THR A 94 -10.93 17.48 17.49
CA THR A 94 -12.28 18.05 17.54
C THR A 94 -13.24 16.88 17.63
N THR A 95 -13.38 16.31 18.83
CA THR A 95 -14.55 15.48 19.12
C THR A 95 -15.30 15.99 20.36
N MET A 96 -16.42 16.64 20.02
CA MET A 96 -17.68 16.70 20.76
C MET A 96 -17.80 17.62 21.98
N ARG A 97 -18.59 18.69 21.80
CA ARG A 97 -19.69 18.96 22.73
C ARG A 97 -20.94 19.33 21.95
N ASP A 98 -21.67 18.29 21.57
CA ASP A 98 -23.11 18.36 21.31
C ASP A 98 -23.82 18.70 22.62
N GLY A 99 -24.79 19.62 22.57
CA GLY A 99 -25.66 19.99 23.68
C GLY A 99 -25.35 21.33 24.35
N GLU A 100 -25.98 22.39 23.83
CA GLU A 100 -26.67 23.49 24.54
C GLU A 100 -26.76 24.72 23.59
N GLN A 101 -27.68 24.67 22.62
CA GLN A 101 -28.25 25.94 22.15
C GLN A 101 -29.14 26.47 23.27
N SER A 102 -28.60 27.39 24.08
CA SER A 102 -29.41 28.17 25.01
C SER A 102 -30.42 29.01 24.20
N PRO A 103 -31.73 28.95 24.52
CA PRO A 103 -32.75 29.69 23.81
C PRO A 103 -32.74 31.16 24.26
N GLY A 104 -32.65 32.08 23.30
CA GLY A 104 -33.00 33.49 23.49
C GLY A 104 -31.93 34.40 24.09
N ALA A 105 -31.32 35.24 23.25
CA ALA A 105 -30.98 36.62 23.61
C ALA A 105 -31.07 37.49 22.36
N SER A 106 -31.98 38.46 22.42
CA SER A 106 -32.29 39.47 21.42
C SER A 106 -31.27 40.64 21.46
N MET A 107 -31.47 41.61 20.56
CA MET A 107 -30.76 42.90 20.32
C MET A 107 -29.63 42.77 19.28
N THR A 108 -29.66 43.47 18.14
CA THR A 108 -30.18 44.82 17.84
C THR A 108 -30.83 44.87 16.46
#